data_AF-A0A0A2MPN3-F1
#
_entry.id   AF-A0A0A2MPN3-F1
#
_cell.length_a   1.000
_cell.length_b   1.000
_cell.length_c   1.000
_cell.angle_alpha   90.00
_cell.angle_beta   90.00
_cell.angle_gamma   90.00
#
_symmetry.space_group_name_H-M   'P 1'
#
loop_
_entity.id
_entity.type
_entity.pdbx_description
1 polymer ?
#
loop_
_entity_poly.entity_id
_entity_poly.type
_entity_poly.pdbx_seq_one_letter_code
_entity_poly.pdbx_strand_id
1 'polypeptide(L)'
;MTFYEFSAKFYLLSPIAAFIGLALGLFYYKRLDNLNKALVGYLGIMLFTDLASRIVGYLYGNNFIMLHIYSLLELIFFVYFYNRFLLIKHHKLFIILGALGVLYIVGEILVLYIFNDINELEFQPYAKVADNFVIIVMALAFFLQRINAFAETGWQYFKLNTAVLCFFTLTAIVFLPFNFLVNDPTGLKFYLWFVNAIAIICFEVYITLLILKNGVASKK
;
A
#
# COMPACT_ATOMS: atom_id res chain seq x y z
N MET A 1 -15.14 -26.55 3.78
CA MET A 1 -14.18 -25.48 3.42
C MET A 1 -13.57 -24.99 4.71
N THR A 2 -12.26 -25.12 4.89
CA THR A 2 -11.59 -24.60 6.10
C THR A 2 -11.51 -23.08 6.06
N PHE A 3 -11.34 -22.41 7.20
CA PHE A 3 -11.15 -20.95 7.22
C PHE A 3 -9.93 -20.53 6.39
N TYR A 4 -8.88 -21.35 6.39
CA TYR A 4 -7.70 -21.19 5.55
C TYR A 4 -8.07 -21.15 4.05
N GLU A 5 -8.79 -22.15 3.55
CA GLU A 5 -9.23 -22.18 2.15
C GLU A 5 -10.09 -20.98 1.80
N PHE A 6 -10.97 -20.57 2.72
CA PHE A 6 -11.83 -19.40 2.54
C PHE A 6 -11.01 -18.12 2.42
N SER A 7 -10.09 -17.90 3.34
CA SER A 7 -9.17 -16.76 3.33
C SER A 7 -8.36 -16.72 2.03
N ALA A 8 -7.80 -17.86 1.61
CA ALA A 8 -7.03 -17.96 0.37
C ALA A 8 -7.86 -17.60 -0.88
N LYS A 9 -9.11 -18.04 -0.97
CA LYS A 9 -10.01 -17.65 -2.08
C LYS A 9 -10.44 -16.19 -1.98
N PHE A 10 -10.65 -15.68 -0.77
CA PHE A 10 -11.02 -14.28 -0.54
C PHE A 10 -9.93 -13.31 -1.03
N TYR A 11 -8.66 -13.70 -0.89
CA TYR A 11 -7.52 -12.95 -1.44
C TYR A 11 -7.54 -12.79 -2.97
N LEU A 12 -8.32 -13.57 -3.71
CA LEU A 12 -8.51 -13.38 -5.15
C LEU A 12 -9.37 -12.15 -5.48
N LEU A 13 -10.08 -11.59 -4.50
CA LEU A 13 -10.89 -10.39 -4.70
C LEU A 13 -10.03 -9.13 -4.87
N SER A 14 -8.83 -9.07 -4.28
CA SER A 14 -7.92 -7.91 -4.41
C SER A 14 -7.51 -7.66 -5.87
N PRO A 15 -6.92 -8.62 -6.63
CA PRO A 15 -6.59 -8.35 -8.02
C PRO A 15 -7.81 -8.02 -8.88
N ILE A 16 -8.99 -8.57 -8.57
CA ILE A 16 -10.23 -8.23 -9.26
C ILE A 16 -10.63 -6.77 -8.97
N ALA A 17 -10.59 -6.35 -7.71
CA ALA A 17 -10.90 -4.98 -7.31
C ALA A 17 -9.92 -3.97 -7.93
N ALA A 18 -8.62 -4.25 -7.85
CA ALA A 18 -7.59 -3.44 -8.49
C ALA A 18 -7.74 -3.39 -10.02
N PHE A 19 -8.06 -4.50 -10.68
CA PHE A 19 -8.30 -4.55 -12.12
C PHE A 19 -9.51 -3.72 -12.53
N ILE A 20 -10.64 -3.82 -11.83
CA ILE A 20 -11.83 -3.00 -12.09
C ILE A 20 -11.49 -1.52 -11.94
N GLY A 21 -10.79 -1.16 -10.86
CA GLY A 21 -10.36 0.21 -10.61
C GLY A 21 -9.43 0.75 -11.70
N LEU A 22 -8.45 -0.05 -12.13
CA LEU A 22 -7.52 0.30 -13.19
C LEU A 22 -8.25 0.45 -14.53
N ALA A 23 -9.14 -0.48 -14.89
CA ALA A 23 -9.90 -0.44 -16.13
C ALA A 23 -10.80 0.82 -16.20
N LEU A 24 -11.51 1.14 -15.12
CA LEU A 24 -12.30 2.37 -15.01
C LEU A 24 -11.42 3.61 -15.08
N GLY A 25 -10.28 3.59 -14.40
CA GLY A 25 -9.29 4.67 -14.42
C GLY A 25 -8.74 4.94 -15.81
N LEU A 26 -8.41 3.90 -16.56
CA LEU A 26 -7.95 4.00 -17.94
C LEU A 26 -9.07 4.49 -18.88
N PHE A 27 -10.30 4.01 -18.69
CA PHE A 27 -11.46 4.47 -19.46
C PHE A 27 -11.71 5.98 -19.28
N TYR A 28 -11.59 6.49 -18.05
CA TYR A 28 -11.75 7.91 -17.75
C TYR A 28 -10.45 8.74 -17.82
N TYR A 29 -9.31 8.16 -18.18
CA TYR A 29 -7.97 8.74 -17.94
C TYR A 29 -7.80 10.18 -18.43
N LYS A 30 -8.31 10.48 -19.63
CA LYS A 30 -8.22 11.83 -20.22
C LYS A 30 -8.98 12.90 -19.42
N ARG A 31 -9.97 12.50 -18.63
CA ARG A 31 -10.85 13.36 -17.83
C ARG A 31 -10.43 13.45 -16.36
N LEU A 32 -9.51 12.60 -15.92
CA LEU A 32 -9.06 12.61 -14.53
C LEU A 32 -8.13 13.80 -14.26
N ASP A 33 -8.28 14.39 -13.08
CA ASP A 33 -7.26 15.32 -12.57
C ASP A 33 -5.94 14.58 -12.28
N ASN A 34 -4.87 15.35 -12.06
CA ASN A 34 -3.54 14.76 -11.90
C ASN A 34 -3.40 13.90 -10.64
N LEU A 35 -4.17 14.19 -9.59
CA LEU A 35 -4.19 13.38 -8.37
C LEU A 35 -4.80 12.01 -8.66
N ASN A 36 -5.97 11.98 -9.32
CA ASN A 36 -6.65 10.73 -9.64
C ASN A 36 -5.88 9.93 -10.69
N LYS A 37 -5.17 10.57 -11.64
CA LYS A 37 -4.23 9.90 -12.54
C LYS A 37 -3.10 9.20 -11.78
N ALA A 38 -2.57 9.83 -10.73
CA ALA A 38 -1.57 9.19 -9.88
C ALA A 38 -2.16 7.99 -9.12
N LEU A 39 -3.41 8.07 -8.64
CA LEU A 39 -4.10 6.95 -8.02
C LEU A 39 -4.38 5.79 -9.00
N VAL A 40 -4.64 6.06 -10.27
CA VAL A 40 -4.69 5.02 -11.32
C VAL A 40 -3.34 4.32 -11.44
N GLY A 41 -2.24 5.09 -11.44
CA GLY A 41 -0.89 4.52 -11.42
C GLY A 41 -0.64 3.64 -10.20
N TYR A 42 -1.13 4.06 -9.03
CA TYR A 42 -1.03 3.27 -7.81
C TYR A 42 -1.80 1.95 -7.86
N LEU A 43 -3.04 1.95 -8.37
CA LEU A 43 -3.78 0.71 -8.63
C LEU A 43 -3.04 -0.21 -9.60
N GLY A 44 -2.36 0.37 -10.60
CA GLY A 44 -1.47 -0.37 -11.50
C GLY A 44 -0.30 -1.04 -10.77
N ILE A 45 0.36 -0.32 -9.85
CA ILE A 45 1.41 -0.88 -8.99
C ILE A 45 0.86 -2.05 -8.18
N MET A 46 -0.26 -1.85 -7.47
CA MET A 46 -0.88 -2.89 -6.64
C MET A 46 -1.21 -4.16 -7.43
N LEU A 47 -1.91 -4.00 -8.56
CA LEU A 47 -2.27 -5.13 -9.44
C LEU A 47 -1.03 -5.83 -9.98
N PHE A 48 -0.05 -5.08 -10.46
CA PHE A 48 1.19 -5.65 -10.99
C PHE A 48 1.93 -6.46 -9.92
N THR A 49 2.07 -5.92 -8.70
CA THR A 49 2.75 -6.61 -7.62
C THR A 49 1.99 -7.83 -7.12
N ASP A 50 0.66 -7.81 -7.08
CA ASP A 50 -0.14 -8.99 -6.70
C ASP A 50 0.02 -10.11 -7.73
N LEU A 51 -0.10 -9.80 -9.04
CA LEU A 51 0.08 -10.77 -10.11
C LEU A 51 1.51 -11.32 -10.14
N ALA A 52 2.51 -10.45 -10.04
CA ALA A 52 3.92 -10.86 -9.97
C ALA A 52 4.17 -11.73 -8.73
N SER A 53 3.58 -11.41 -7.58
CA SER A 53 3.65 -12.19 -6.35
C SER A 53 3.13 -13.62 -6.53
N ARG A 54 2.02 -13.79 -7.23
CA ARG A 54 1.46 -15.11 -7.55
C ARG A 54 2.33 -15.90 -8.50
N ILE A 55 2.88 -15.25 -9.53
CA ILE A 55 3.77 -15.88 -10.50
C ILE A 55 5.06 -16.34 -9.82
N VAL A 56 5.68 -15.47 -9.02
CA VAL A 56 6.90 -15.79 -8.26
C VAL A 56 6.62 -16.93 -7.26
N GLY A 57 5.51 -16.86 -6.53
CA GLY A 57 5.10 -17.93 -5.61
C GLY A 57 4.90 -19.28 -6.30
N TYR A 58 4.34 -19.29 -7.51
CA TYR A 58 4.17 -20.51 -8.30
C TYR A 58 5.51 -21.07 -8.81
N LEU A 59 6.43 -20.20 -9.24
CA LEU A 59 7.71 -20.62 -9.83
C LEU A 59 8.75 -21.05 -8.80
N TYR A 60 8.80 -20.36 -7.65
CA TYR A 60 9.87 -20.52 -6.64
C TYR A 60 9.38 -21.14 -5.32
N GLY A 61 8.08 -21.41 -5.18
CA GLY A 61 7.49 -22.00 -3.96
C GLY A 61 7.23 -20.99 -2.84
N ASN A 62 7.83 -19.80 -2.89
CA ASN A 62 7.56 -18.67 -2.00
C ASN A 62 7.55 -17.34 -2.77
N ASN A 63 6.98 -16.30 -2.17
CA ASN A 63 6.85 -14.97 -2.77
C ASN A 63 7.28 -13.84 -1.81
N PHE A 64 8.10 -14.16 -0.80
CA PHE A 64 8.47 -13.23 0.27
C PHE A 64 9.20 -11.97 -0.22
N ILE A 65 10.03 -12.11 -1.26
CA ILE A 65 10.71 -10.97 -1.88
C ILE A 65 9.72 -9.95 -2.46
N MET A 66 8.54 -10.41 -2.90
CA MET A 66 7.53 -9.53 -3.49
C MET A 66 6.89 -8.62 -2.46
N LEU A 67 6.89 -8.97 -1.16
CA LEU A 67 6.47 -8.06 -0.10
C LEU A 67 7.45 -6.88 0.03
N HIS A 68 8.76 -7.13 -0.07
CA HIS A 68 9.78 -6.08 -0.04
C HIS A 68 9.69 -5.17 -1.27
N ILE A 69 9.53 -5.76 -2.46
CA ILE A 69 9.35 -5.02 -3.71
C ILE A 69 8.08 -4.16 -3.64
N TYR A 70 6.98 -4.72 -3.14
CA TYR A 70 5.73 -3.98 -2.92
C TYR A 70 5.94 -2.79 -1.98
N SER A 71 6.58 -3.01 -0.84
CA SER A 71 6.88 -1.98 0.16
C SER A 71 7.73 -0.84 -0.41
N LEU A 72 8.73 -1.21 -1.24
CA LEU A 72 9.58 -0.25 -1.92
C LEU A 72 8.79 0.62 -2.92
N LEU A 73 7.99 0.00 -3.79
CA LEU A 73 7.19 0.72 -4.78
C LEU A 73 6.13 1.61 -4.13
N GLU A 74 5.50 1.12 -3.06
CA GLU A 74 4.50 1.85 -2.29
C GLU A 74 5.13 3.07 -1.60
N LEU A 75 6.28 2.91 -0.94
CA LEU A 75 7.00 4.01 -0.31
C LEU A 75 7.42 5.08 -1.33
N ILE A 76 8.02 4.67 -2.46
CA ILE A 76 8.40 5.59 -3.54
C ILE A 76 7.18 6.34 -4.05
N PHE A 77 6.07 5.62 -4.30
CA PHE A 77 4.83 6.21 -4.74
C PHE A 77 4.32 7.25 -3.75
N PHE A 78 4.20 6.91 -2.45
CA PHE A 78 3.62 7.82 -1.48
C PHE A 78 4.52 9.01 -1.14
N VAL A 79 5.84 8.85 -1.15
CA VAL A 79 6.76 9.98 -1.01
C VAL A 79 6.56 10.97 -2.16
N TYR A 80 6.46 10.49 -3.39
CA TYR A 80 6.12 11.33 -4.55
C TYR A 80 4.71 11.93 -4.42
N PHE A 81 3.72 11.10 -4.11
CA PHE A 81 2.30 11.47 -4.07
C PHE A 81 2.02 12.57 -3.05
N TYR A 82 2.53 12.42 -1.82
CA TYR A 82 2.36 13.42 -0.76
C TYR A 82 3.03 14.74 -1.12
N ASN A 83 4.28 14.70 -1.58
CA ASN A 83 5.03 15.91 -1.91
C ASN A 83 4.48 16.65 -3.14
N ARG A 84 3.84 15.93 -4.07
CA ARG A 84 3.31 16.52 -5.30
C ARG A 84 1.87 16.99 -5.17
N PHE A 85 1.02 16.28 -4.43
CA PHE A 85 -0.44 16.48 -4.48
C PHE A 85 -1.10 16.82 -3.15
N LEU A 86 -0.59 16.34 -2.01
CA LEU A 86 -1.30 16.49 -0.72
C LEU A 86 -0.74 17.61 0.16
N LEU A 87 0.58 17.69 0.31
CA LEU A 87 1.22 18.69 1.17
C LEU A 87 1.18 20.08 0.54
N ILE A 88 1.01 21.12 1.37
CA ILE A 88 0.95 22.52 0.89
C ILE A 88 2.32 22.95 0.36
N LYS A 89 3.37 22.61 1.11
CA LYS A 89 4.75 22.97 0.81
C LYS A 89 5.55 21.72 0.57
N HIS A 90 6.51 21.81 -0.33
CA HIS A 90 7.47 20.76 -0.55
C HIS A 90 8.41 20.65 0.67
N HIS A 91 8.42 19.50 1.34
CA HIS A 91 9.21 19.30 2.56
C HIS A 91 10.34 18.31 2.29
N LYS A 92 11.56 18.86 2.14
CA LYS A 92 12.79 18.07 1.98
C LYS A 92 12.95 16.99 3.06
N LEU A 93 12.47 17.24 4.27
CA LEU A 93 12.46 16.28 5.38
C LEU A 93 11.76 14.96 5.00
N PHE A 94 10.60 15.00 4.33
CA PHE A 94 9.88 13.78 3.95
C PHE A 94 10.53 13.05 2.79
N ILE A 95 11.22 13.77 1.90
CA ILE A 95 12.06 13.13 0.88
C ILE A 95 13.23 12.41 1.53
N ILE A 96 13.90 13.04 2.49
CA ILE A 96 15.01 12.41 3.23
C ILE A 96 14.49 11.19 4.00
N LEU A 97 13.37 11.32 4.71
CA LEU A 97 12.74 10.21 5.42
C LEU A 97 12.36 9.06 4.47
N GLY A 98 11.77 9.39 3.32
CA GLY A 98 11.48 8.44 2.26
C GLY A 98 12.72 7.76 1.71
N ALA A 99 13.79 8.51 1.46
CA ALA A 99 15.07 7.98 0.98
C ALA A 99 15.72 7.05 2.02
N LEU A 100 15.66 7.39 3.31
CA LEU A 100 16.12 6.52 4.39
C LEU A 100 15.31 5.23 4.44
N GLY A 101 13.98 5.30 4.29
CA GLY A 101 13.12 4.11 4.19
C GLY A 101 13.45 3.25 2.97
N VAL A 102 13.69 3.86 1.80
CA VAL A 102 14.12 3.16 0.59
C VAL A 102 15.46 2.46 0.81
N LEU A 103 16.44 3.15 1.39
CA LEU A 103 17.75 2.57 1.71
C LEU A 103 17.62 1.41 2.70
N TYR A 104 16.74 1.53 3.70
CA TYR A 104 16.45 0.45 4.63
C TYR A 104 15.89 -0.78 3.91
N ILE A 105 14.85 -0.62 3.10
CA ILE A 105 14.20 -1.73 2.39
C ILE A 105 15.16 -2.39 1.39
N VAL A 106 15.93 -1.58 0.64
CA VAL A 106 16.96 -2.11 -0.27
C VAL A 106 18.04 -2.85 0.52
N GLY A 107 18.48 -2.30 1.65
CA GLY A 107 19.41 -2.96 2.56
C GLY A 107 18.91 -4.32 3.02
N GLU A 108 17.64 -4.41 3.45
CA GLU A 108 17.02 -5.71 3.78
C GLU A 108 16.99 -6.65 2.58
N ILE A 109 16.59 -6.19 1.39
CA ILE A 109 16.61 -7.07 0.20
C ILE A 109 18.01 -7.64 -0.06
N LEU A 110 19.04 -6.79 -0.01
CA LEU A 110 20.43 -7.21 -0.23
C LEU A 110 20.90 -8.21 0.83
N VAL A 111 20.65 -7.92 2.11
CA VAL A 111 21.07 -8.78 3.22
C VAL A 111 20.33 -10.12 3.18
N LEU A 112 19.00 -10.11 2.98
CA LEU A 112 18.18 -11.31 3.10
C LEU A 112 18.22 -12.23 1.87
N TYR A 113 18.42 -11.67 0.66
CA TYR A 113 18.30 -12.45 -0.59
C TYR A 113 19.58 -12.51 -1.42
N ILE A 114 20.59 -11.68 -1.14
CA ILE A 114 21.84 -11.66 -1.92
C ILE A 114 23.03 -12.09 -1.07
N PHE A 115 23.16 -11.58 0.16
CA PHE A 115 24.32 -11.83 1.00
C PHE A 115 24.15 -13.03 1.94
N ASN A 116 22.92 -13.35 2.34
CA ASN A 116 22.61 -14.49 3.19
C ASN A 116 21.60 -15.42 2.49
N ASP A 117 21.76 -16.74 2.66
CA ASP A 117 20.75 -17.74 2.30
C ASP A 117 19.81 -17.94 3.51
N ILE A 118 18.83 -17.05 3.66
CA ILE A 118 17.93 -17.11 4.82
C ILE A 118 16.85 -18.17 4.61
N ASN A 119 16.62 -18.97 5.64
CA ASN A 119 15.55 -19.94 5.68
C ASN A 119 14.19 -19.23 5.80
N GLU A 120 13.16 -19.72 5.11
CA GLU A 120 11.80 -19.16 5.09
C GLU A 120 11.21 -18.89 6.49
N LEU A 121 11.65 -19.65 7.49
CA LEU A 121 11.24 -19.55 8.89
C LEU A 121 11.77 -18.28 9.61
N GLU A 122 12.79 -17.63 9.04
CA GLU A 122 13.41 -16.44 9.60
C GLU A 122 12.95 -15.15 8.91
N PHE A 123 11.99 -15.24 7.98
CA PHE A 123 11.47 -14.07 7.27
C PHE A 123 10.75 -13.09 8.22
N GLN A 124 11.22 -11.84 8.22
CA GLN A 124 10.65 -10.76 9.03
C GLN A 124 10.22 -9.59 8.12
N PRO A 125 8.96 -9.16 8.13
CA PRO A 125 8.45 -8.15 7.22
C PRO A 125 8.69 -6.72 7.76
N TYR A 126 9.89 -6.43 8.29
CA TYR A 126 10.15 -5.10 8.87
C TYR A 126 10.17 -3.99 7.82
N ALA A 127 10.61 -4.26 6.59
CA ALA A 127 10.41 -3.36 5.44
C ALA A 127 8.96 -2.86 5.34
N LYS A 128 7.99 -3.75 5.59
CA LYS A 128 6.56 -3.45 5.55
C LYS A 128 6.04 -2.69 6.77
N VAL A 129 6.81 -2.65 7.86
CA VAL A 129 6.49 -1.80 9.01
C VAL A 129 7.10 -0.41 8.80
N ALA A 130 8.33 -0.37 8.28
CA ALA A 130 9.07 0.85 7.99
C ALA A 130 8.37 1.71 6.92
N ASP A 131 7.91 1.13 5.81
CA ASP A 131 7.18 1.87 4.77
C ASP A 131 5.87 2.48 5.32
N ASN A 132 5.06 1.69 6.03
CA ASN A 132 3.81 2.12 6.61
C ASN A 132 4.05 3.24 7.60
N PHE A 133 5.08 3.13 8.43
CA PHE A 133 5.44 4.17 9.40
C PHE A 133 5.76 5.50 8.71
N VAL A 134 6.59 5.49 7.66
CA VAL A 134 6.92 6.71 6.90
C VAL A 134 5.66 7.33 6.28
N ILE A 135 4.76 6.52 5.73
CA ILE A 135 3.51 6.99 5.13
C ILE A 135 2.56 7.56 6.19
N ILE A 136 2.44 6.92 7.35
CA ILE A 136 1.68 7.42 8.50
C ILE A 136 2.19 8.78 8.95
N VAL A 137 3.51 8.95 9.08
CA VAL A 137 4.12 10.24 9.44
C VAL A 137 3.77 11.33 8.41
N MET A 138 3.82 11.04 7.11
CA MET A 138 3.39 11.97 6.06
C MET A 138 1.90 12.31 6.14
N ALA A 139 1.06 11.31 6.44
CA ALA A 139 -0.38 11.49 6.58
C ALA A 139 -0.76 12.36 7.80
N LEU A 140 -0.04 12.20 8.92
CA LEU A 140 -0.19 13.05 10.10
C LEU A 140 0.32 14.48 9.83
N ALA A 141 1.45 14.60 9.13
CA ALA A 141 1.99 15.90 8.74
C ALA A 141 1.04 16.69 7.83
N PHE A 142 0.31 16.00 6.94
CA PHE A 142 -0.76 16.63 6.17
C PHE A 142 -1.79 17.30 7.08
N PHE A 143 -2.33 16.59 8.09
CA PHE A 143 -3.31 17.17 9.00
C PHE A 143 -2.75 18.36 9.77
N LEU A 144 -1.52 18.24 10.28
CA LEU A 144 -0.85 19.32 11.01
C LEU A 144 -0.71 20.59 10.16
N GLN A 145 -0.29 20.45 8.89
CA GLN A 145 -0.19 21.61 7.99
C GLN A 145 -1.53 22.25 7.70
N ARG A 146 -2.60 21.46 7.53
CA ARG A 146 -3.94 21.98 7.22
C ARG A 146 -4.55 22.71 8.40
N ILE A 147 -4.41 22.16 9.61
CA ILE A 147 -4.85 22.81 10.85
C ILE A 147 -4.10 24.12 11.04
N ASN A 148 -2.77 24.11 10.93
CA ASN A 148 -1.94 25.31 11.18
C ASN A 148 -2.13 26.40 10.14
N ALA A 149 -2.41 26.04 8.88
CA ALA A 149 -2.57 27.01 7.80
C ALA A 149 -3.99 27.61 7.71
N PHE A 150 -4.94 27.14 8.53
CA PHE A 150 -6.39 27.42 8.37
C PHE A 150 -6.86 27.28 6.92
N ALA A 151 -6.21 26.38 6.17
CA ALA A 151 -6.39 26.27 4.74
C ALA A 151 -7.57 25.35 4.47
N GLU A 152 -8.66 25.91 3.95
CA GLU A 152 -9.78 25.14 3.45
C GLU A 152 -9.33 24.27 2.27
N THR A 153 -8.99 23.02 2.55
CA THR A 153 -8.83 22.02 1.49
C THR A 153 -10.19 21.57 0.98
N GLY A 154 -10.24 21.27 -0.31
CA GLY A 154 -11.31 20.45 -0.85
C GLY A 154 -11.46 19.18 0.00
N TRP A 155 -12.69 18.93 0.46
CA TRP A 155 -13.05 17.81 1.33
C TRP A 155 -12.57 16.43 0.82
N GLN A 156 -12.34 16.32 -0.49
CA GLN A 156 -11.77 15.14 -1.13
C GLN A 156 -10.33 14.83 -0.67
N TYR A 157 -9.46 15.83 -0.56
CA TYR A 157 -8.06 15.64 -0.13
C TYR A 157 -8.01 15.15 1.32
N PHE A 158 -8.85 15.72 2.18
CA PHE A 158 -8.96 15.32 3.57
C PHE A 158 -9.43 13.87 3.70
N LYS A 159 -10.52 13.51 3.02
CA LYS A 159 -11.05 12.14 2.99
C LYS A 159 -10.03 11.12 2.51
N LEU A 160 -9.32 11.44 1.42
CA LEU A 160 -8.28 10.56 0.88
C LEU A 160 -7.15 10.38 1.89
N ASN A 161 -6.65 11.45 2.50
CA ASN A 161 -5.60 11.36 3.51
C ASN A 161 -6.05 10.56 4.74
N THR A 162 -7.31 10.70 5.18
CA THR A 162 -7.86 9.86 6.24
C THR A 162 -7.87 8.39 5.86
N ALA A 163 -8.32 8.06 4.63
CA ALA A 163 -8.34 6.67 4.16
C ALA A 163 -6.92 6.08 4.10
N VAL A 164 -5.94 6.85 3.62
CA VAL A 164 -4.52 6.47 3.63
C VAL A 164 -4.06 6.23 5.08
N LEU A 165 -4.23 7.20 5.98
CA LEU A 165 -3.82 7.04 7.38
C LEU A 165 -4.43 5.79 8.03
N CYS A 166 -5.74 5.57 7.86
CA CYS A 166 -6.43 4.41 8.43
C CYS A 166 -5.89 3.09 7.84
N PHE A 167 -5.76 3.01 6.51
CA PHE A 167 -5.24 1.82 5.83
C PHE A 167 -3.84 1.48 6.32
N PHE A 168 -2.91 2.44 6.24
CA PHE A 168 -1.51 2.23 6.62
C PHE A 168 -1.32 1.92 8.11
N THR A 169 -2.13 2.53 8.99
CA THR A 169 -2.11 2.21 10.42
C THR A 169 -2.60 0.80 10.69
N LEU A 170 -3.71 0.38 10.05
CA LEU A 170 -4.23 -0.98 10.20
C LEU A 170 -3.22 -2.01 9.69
N THR A 171 -2.64 -1.78 8.51
CA THR A 171 -1.59 -2.62 7.95
C THR A 171 -0.39 -2.70 8.89
N ALA A 172 0.10 -1.58 9.43
CA ALA A 172 1.20 -1.59 10.41
C ALA A 172 0.88 -2.43 11.66
N ILE A 173 -0.33 -2.30 12.20
CA ILE A 173 -0.79 -3.11 13.36
C ILE A 173 -0.79 -4.60 13.02
N VAL A 174 -1.19 -4.99 11.81
CA VAL A 174 -1.18 -6.39 11.38
C VAL A 174 0.24 -6.94 11.21
N PHE A 175 1.17 -6.14 10.68
CA PHE A 175 2.54 -6.58 10.41
C PHE A 175 3.48 -6.52 11.63
N LEU A 176 3.19 -5.68 12.64
CA LEU A 176 3.99 -5.60 13.87
C LEU A 176 4.18 -6.95 14.61
N PRO A 177 3.13 -7.74 14.88
CA PRO A 177 3.27 -9.02 15.59
C PRO A 177 3.76 -10.17 14.69
N PHE A 178 4.12 -9.92 13.42
CA PHE A 178 4.35 -10.99 12.45
C PHE A 178 5.44 -11.98 12.86
N ASN A 179 6.51 -11.50 13.51
CA ASN A 179 7.60 -12.36 13.98
C ASN A 179 7.18 -13.37 15.06
N PHE A 180 6.13 -13.06 15.83
CA PHE A 180 5.58 -14.01 16.80
C PHE A 180 4.65 -15.03 16.14
N LEU A 181 4.09 -14.69 14.98
CA LEU A 181 3.04 -15.45 14.33
C LEU A 181 3.54 -16.37 13.22
N VAL A 182 4.73 -16.11 12.67
CA VAL A 182 5.30 -16.97 11.62
C VAL A 182 5.53 -18.39 12.13
N ASN A 183 5.94 -18.53 13.40
CA ASN A 183 6.22 -19.80 14.08
C ASN A 183 5.04 -20.34 14.90
N ASP A 184 3.87 -19.70 14.85
CA ASP A 184 2.72 -20.10 15.65
C ASP A 184 1.99 -21.31 15.02
N PRO A 185 1.79 -22.42 15.76
CA PRO A 185 1.07 -23.59 15.27
C PRO A 185 -0.45 -23.43 15.28
N THR A 186 -1.00 -22.38 15.93
CA THR A 186 -2.45 -22.27 16.20
C THR A 186 -3.27 -21.75 15.02
N GLY A 187 -2.62 -21.39 13.90
CA GLY A 187 -3.29 -20.87 12.70
C GLY A 187 -3.74 -19.42 12.82
N LEU A 188 -3.41 -18.73 13.92
CA LEU A 188 -3.75 -17.33 14.18
C LEU A 188 -3.30 -16.39 13.05
N LYS A 189 -2.18 -16.71 12.40
CA LYS A 189 -1.66 -16.01 11.22
C LYS A 189 -2.70 -15.84 10.10
N PHE A 190 -3.58 -16.82 9.89
CA PHE A 190 -4.60 -16.74 8.82
C PHE A 190 -5.68 -15.70 9.10
N TYR A 191 -6.00 -15.43 10.36
CA TYR A 191 -6.95 -14.38 10.73
C TYR A 191 -6.36 -12.99 10.51
N LEU A 192 -5.09 -12.80 10.86
CA LEU A 192 -4.38 -11.54 10.58
C LEU A 192 -4.28 -11.27 9.08
N TRP A 193 -3.91 -12.30 8.30
CA TRP A 193 -3.91 -12.18 6.85
C TRP A 193 -5.29 -11.88 6.31
N PHE A 194 -6.36 -12.48 6.86
CA PHE A 194 -7.72 -12.17 6.42
C PHE A 194 -8.10 -10.71 6.69
N VAL A 195 -7.76 -10.17 7.86
CA VAL A 195 -7.97 -8.74 8.18
C VAL A 195 -7.20 -7.83 7.22
N ASN A 196 -5.94 -8.17 6.93
CA ASN A 196 -5.14 -7.42 5.95
C ASN A 196 -5.78 -7.47 4.54
N ALA A 197 -6.32 -8.63 4.13
CA ALA A 197 -7.01 -8.76 2.84
C ALA A 197 -8.21 -7.82 2.75
N ILE A 198 -9.03 -7.78 3.80
CA ILE A 198 -10.17 -6.87 3.90
C ILE A 198 -9.70 -5.43 3.77
N ALA A 199 -8.64 -5.04 4.51
CA ALA A 199 -8.10 -3.69 4.47
C ALA A 199 -7.67 -3.29 3.05
N ILE A 200 -6.96 -4.17 2.34
CA ILE A 200 -6.50 -3.97 0.96
C ILE A 200 -7.70 -3.78 0.03
N ILE A 201 -8.65 -4.71 0.04
CA ILE A 201 -9.83 -4.67 -0.84
C ILE A 201 -10.65 -3.40 -0.58
N CYS A 202 -10.89 -3.06 0.69
CA CYS A 202 -11.61 -1.84 1.05
C CYS A 202 -10.88 -0.58 0.54
N PHE A 203 -9.55 -0.54 0.63
CA PHE A 203 -8.77 0.59 0.16
C PHE A 203 -8.77 0.69 -1.37
N GLU A 204 -8.62 -0.42 -2.10
CA GLU A 204 -8.71 -0.49 -3.57
C GLU A 204 -10.09 -0.05 -4.07
N VAL A 205 -11.16 -0.55 -3.43
CA VAL A 205 -12.54 -0.14 -3.74
C VAL A 205 -12.72 1.35 -3.47
N TYR A 206 -12.21 1.86 -2.35
CA TYR A 206 -12.28 3.29 -2.04
C TYR A 206 -11.60 4.16 -3.10
N ILE A 207 -10.38 3.80 -3.52
CA ILE A 207 -9.66 4.50 -4.59
C ILE A 207 -10.44 4.43 -5.91
N THR A 208 -10.99 3.26 -6.24
CA THR A 208 -11.82 3.06 -7.44
C THR A 208 -13.03 3.99 -7.45
N LEU A 209 -13.72 4.13 -6.32
CA LEU A 209 -14.87 5.03 -6.19
C LEU A 209 -14.48 6.50 -6.32
N LEU A 210 -13.30 6.90 -5.82
CA LEU A 210 -12.78 8.26 -6.01
C LEU A 210 -12.51 8.56 -7.49
N ILE A 211 -11.84 7.64 -8.18
CA ILE A 211 -11.54 7.76 -9.61
C ILE A 211 -12.83 7.86 -10.42
N LEU A 212 -13.81 6.98 -10.15
CA LEU A 212 -15.10 6.99 -10.83
C LEU A 212 -15.83 8.31 -10.62
N LYS A 213 -15.91 8.79 -9.37
CA LYS A 213 -16.58 10.06 -9.05
C LYS A 213 -15.93 11.24 -9.78
N ASN A 214 -14.61 11.30 -9.83
CA ASN A 214 -13.87 12.34 -10.55
C ASN A 214 -14.12 12.28 -12.06
N GLY A 215 -14.02 11.08 -12.66
CA GLY A 215 -14.24 10.87 -14.09
C GLY A 215 -15.66 11.19 -14.56
N VAL A 216 -16.67 10.92 -13.74
CA VAL A 216 -18.07 11.27 -14.03
C VAL A 216 -18.34 12.76 -13.83
N ALA A 217 -17.81 13.38 -12.76
CA ALA A 217 -18.01 14.79 -12.47
C ALA A 217 -17.41 15.71 -13.55
N SER A 218 -16.28 15.31 -14.15
CA SER A 218 -15.62 16.05 -15.23
C SER A 218 -16.34 15.97 -16.60
N LYS A 219 -17.50 15.30 -16.69
CA LYS A 219 -18.34 15.27 -17.91
C LYS A 219 -19.24 16.51 -18.04
N LYS A 220 -19.38 17.30 -16.98
CA LYS A 220 -20.10 18.58 -16.99
C LYS A 220 -19.15 19.71 -17.37
#